data_AF-A0A371JBP8-F1
#
_entry.id   AF-A0A371JBP8-F1
#
_cell.length_a   1.000
_cell.length_b   1.000
_cell.length_c   1.000
_cell.angle_alpha   90.00
_cell.angle_beta   90.00
_cell.angle_gamma   90.00
#
_symmetry.space_group_name_H-M   'P 1'
#
loop_
_entity.id
_entity.type
_entity.pdbx_description
1 polymer ?
#
loop_
_entity_poly.entity_id
_entity_poly.type
_entity_poly.pdbx_seq_one_letter_code
_entity_poly.pdbx_strand_id
1 'polypeptide(L)'
;MYMTESEIVRNYKEAKNKNLQIKILADLNACEKIEIRSILIQNNIKLPAAVKKKKKIDWNKEINRIMKMQESGKKLNEIAQVYQVTSVTISRVIKKQQSKRGSEGYCLL
;
A
#
# COMPACT_ATOMS: atom_id res chain seq x y z
N MET A 1 12.56 -3.82 -29.70
CA MET A 1 14.02 -3.98 -29.56
C MET A 1 14.27 -4.51 -28.16
N TYR A 2 14.97 -5.62 -28.01
CA TYR A 2 15.32 -6.21 -26.72
C TYR A 2 16.69 -5.68 -26.28
N MET A 3 16.86 -5.39 -24.99
CA MET A 3 18.13 -4.96 -24.43
C MET A 3 18.99 -6.16 -24.07
N THR A 4 20.29 -6.03 -24.22
CA THR A 4 21.27 -6.98 -23.69
C THR A 4 21.34 -6.90 -22.16
N GLU A 5 21.86 -7.94 -21.50
CA GLU A 5 22.04 -7.95 -20.04
C GLU A 5 22.88 -6.76 -19.53
N SER A 6 23.95 -6.41 -20.26
CA SER A 6 24.80 -5.26 -19.95
C SER A 6 24.04 -3.93 -19.97
N GLU A 7 23.14 -3.76 -20.95
CA GLU A 7 22.29 -2.58 -21.05
C GLU A 7 21.24 -2.55 -19.94
N ILE A 8 20.63 -3.69 -19.61
CA ILE A 8 19.70 -3.85 -18.48
C ILE A 8 20.38 -3.43 -17.17
N VAL A 9 21.60 -3.90 -16.93
CA VAL A 9 22.38 -3.55 -15.73
C VAL A 9 22.72 -2.06 -15.69
N ARG A 10 23.22 -1.50 -16.79
CA ARG A 10 23.57 -0.07 -16.87
C ARG A 10 22.35 0.81 -16.63
N ASN A 11 21.27 0.56 -17.35
CA ASN A 11 20.04 1.33 -17.24
C ASN A 11 19.43 1.22 -15.83
N TYR A 12 19.46 0.02 -15.24
CA TYR A 12 19.06 -0.17 -13.85
C TYR A 12 19.93 0.63 -12.87
N LYS A 13 21.26 0.67 -13.04
CA LYS A 13 22.18 1.43 -12.17
C LYS A 13 21.94 2.93 -12.22
N GLU A 14 21.61 3.48 -13.39
CA GLU A 14 21.36 4.91 -13.58
C GLU A 14 19.97 5.35 -13.06
N ALA A 15 19.01 4.42 -12.95
CA ALA A 15 17.65 4.77 -12.54
C ALA A 15 17.53 5.23 -11.07
N LYS A 16 16.78 6.32 -10.84
CA LYS A 16 16.49 6.85 -9.49
C LYS A 16 15.57 5.92 -8.68
N ASN A 17 14.55 5.34 -9.34
CA ASN A 17 13.60 4.43 -8.70
C ASN A 17 13.81 2.99 -9.17
N LYS A 18 14.61 2.23 -8.42
CA LYS A 18 14.98 0.85 -8.77
C LYS A 18 13.77 -0.09 -8.92
N ASN A 19 12.76 0.04 -8.06
CA ASN A 19 11.57 -0.80 -8.09
C ASN A 19 10.73 -0.55 -9.35
N LEU A 20 10.55 0.72 -9.72
CA LEU A 20 9.87 1.09 -10.96
C LEU A 20 10.68 0.66 -12.17
N GLN A 21 12.01 0.82 -12.12
CA GLN A 21 12.88 0.47 -13.23
C GLN A 21 12.81 -1.02 -13.58
N ILE A 22 12.76 -1.91 -12.59
CA ILE A 22 12.58 -3.35 -12.85
C ILE A 22 11.29 -3.62 -13.62
N LYS A 23 10.20 -2.88 -13.31
CA LYS A 23 8.95 -3.01 -14.07
C LYS A 23 9.14 -2.53 -15.51
N ILE A 24 9.74 -1.36 -15.71
CA ILE A 24 9.95 -0.80 -17.06
C ILE A 24 10.83 -1.74 -17.89
N LEU A 25 11.92 -2.28 -17.32
CA LEU A 25 12.81 -3.22 -18.00
C LEU A 25 12.09 -4.52 -18.37
N ALA A 26 11.20 -5.02 -17.51
CA ALA A 26 10.37 -6.19 -17.80
C ALA A 26 9.42 -5.92 -18.97
N ASP A 27 8.71 -4.78 -18.92
CA ASP A 27 7.79 -4.36 -19.98
C ASP A 27 8.54 -4.16 -21.32
N LEU A 28 9.74 -3.55 -21.32
CA LEU A 28 10.56 -3.32 -22.51
C LEU A 28 11.15 -4.60 -23.11
N ASN A 29 11.45 -5.59 -22.27
CA ASN A 29 12.03 -6.87 -22.71
C ASN A 29 10.99 -7.98 -22.87
N ALA A 30 9.69 -7.64 -22.77
CA ALA A 30 8.57 -8.58 -22.85
C ALA A 30 8.74 -9.83 -21.96
N CYS A 31 9.33 -9.64 -20.78
CA CYS A 31 9.67 -10.71 -19.84
C CYS A 31 9.10 -10.41 -18.46
N GLU A 32 9.15 -11.38 -17.55
CA GLU A 32 8.69 -11.16 -16.19
C GLU A 32 9.71 -10.38 -15.37
N LYS A 33 9.22 -9.64 -14.36
CA LYS A 33 10.09 -8.92 -13.40
C LYS A 33 11.07 -9.85 -12.69
N ILE A 34 10.73 -11.13 -12.54
CA ILE A 34 11.60 -12.11 -11.90
C ILE A 34 12.83 -12.39 -12.75
N GLU A 35 12.69 -12.42 -14.08
CA GLU A 35 13.79 -12.62 -15.01
C GLU A 35 14.75 -11.43 -15.00
N ILE A 36 14.21 -10.20 -15.00
CA ILE A 36 15.03 -8.99 -14.81
C ILE A 36 15.77 -9.02 -13.47
N ARG A 37 15.12 -9.46 -12.40
CA ARG A 37 15.78 -9.60 -11.08
C ARG A 37 16.89 -10.65 -11.12
N SER A 38 16.68 -11.77 -11.79
CA SER A 38 17.68 -12.82 -11.96
C SER A 38 18.91 -12.29 -12.70
N ILE A 39 18.73 -11.59 -13.82
CA ILE A 39 19.84 -10.96 -14.58
C ILE A 39 20.64 -10.00 -13.69
N LEU A 40 19.95 -9.17 -12.91
CA LEU A 40 20.60 -8.23 -11.98
C LEU A 40 21.38 -8.97 -10.88
N ILE A 41 20.83 -10.04 -10.32
CA ILE A 41 21.50 -10.86 -9.29
C ILE A 41 22.74 -11.56 -9.86
N GLN A 42 22.63 -12.17 -11.05
CA GLN A 42 23.75 -12.83 -11.74
C GLN A 42 24.90 -11.85 -12.01
N ASN A 43 24.58 -10.57 -12.23
CA ASN A 43 25.54 -9.48 -12.40
C ASN A 43 25.94 -8.79 -11.08
N ASN A 44 25.75 -9.44 -9.93
CA ASN A 44 26.11 -8.95 -8.58
C ASN A 44 25.48 -7.60 -8.20
N ILE A 45 24.30 -7.29 -8.74
CA ILE A 45 23.57 -6.06 -8.44
C ILE A 45 22.64 -6.24 -7.24
N LYS A 46 22.80 -5.37 -6.23
CA LYS A 46 21.91 -5.32 -5.07
C LYS A 46 20.52 -4.84 -5.47
N LEU A 47 19.51 -5.65 -5.14
CA LEU A 47 18.11 -5.31 -5.37
C LEU A 47 17.50 -4.55 -4.17
N PRO A 48 16.55 -3.64 -4.40
CA PRO A 48 15.79 -3.03 -3.32
C PRO A 48 15.00 -4.08 -2.55
N ALA A 49 14.90 -3.90 -1.23
CA ALA A 49 14.04 -4.72 -0.39
C ALA A 49 12.60 -4.71 -0.93
N ALA A 50 11.95 -5.87 -0.88
CA ALA A 50 10.55 -5.98 -1.26
C ALA A 50 9.71 -5.06 -0.35
N VAL A 51 9.00 -4.11 -0.97
CA VAL A 51 8.06 -3.26 -0.23
C VAL A 51 6.89 -4.15 0.20
N LYS A 52 6.75 -4.39 1.51
CA LYS A 52 5.60 -5.11 2.06
C LYS A 52 4.34 -4.30 1.73
N LYS A 53 3.47 -4.84 0.87
CA LYS A 53 2.16 -4.23 0.60
C LYS A 53 1.37 -4.24 1.90
N LYS A 54 0.98 -3.06 2.40
CA LYS A 54 0.09 -2.96 3.56
C LYS A 54 -1.26 -3.57 3.19
N LYS A 55 -1.82 -4.41 4.08
CA LYS A 55 -3.16 -4.98 3.88
C LYS A 55 -4.17 -3.83 3.79
N LYS A 56 -5.00 -3.84 2.75
CA LYS A 56 -6.10 -2.89 2.61
C LYS A 56 -7.21 -3.30 3.58
N ILE A 57 -7.47 -2.49 4.59
CA ILE A 57 -8.54 -2.72 5.55
C ILE A 57 -9.86 -2.27 4.93
N ASP A 58 -10.87 -3.13 4.96
CA ASP A 58 -12.24 -2.77 4.61
C ASP A 58 -12.93 -2.12 5.82
N TRP A 59 -12.87 -0.79 5.88
CA TRP A 59 -13.38 -0.03 7.02
C TRP A 59 -14.89 -0.17 7.24
N ASN A 60 -15.67 -0.48 6.20
CA ASN A 60 -17.12 -0.66 6.37
C ASN A 60 -17.44 -1.91 7.18
N LYS A 61 -16.61 -2.96 7.09
CA LYS A 61 -16.77 -4.19 7.90
C LYS A 61 -16.31 -3.98 9.34
N GLU A 62 -15.26 -3.18 9.53
CA GLU A 62 -14.67 -2.94 10.85
C GLU A 62 -15.34 -1.81 11.64
N ILE A 63 -16.19 -1.00 11.02
CA ILE A 63 -16.76 0.21 11.66
C ILE A 63 -17.52 -0.10 12.95
N ASN A 64 -18.30 -1.20 12.98
CA ASN A 64 -19.06 -1.60 14.16
C ASN A 64 -18.14 -1.96 15.32
N ARG A 65 -17.01 -2.60 15.03
CA ARG A 65 -16.00 -2.95 16.03
C ARG A 65 -15.27 -1.72 16.56
N ILE A 66 -14.96 -0.77 15.67
CA ILE A 66 -14.34 0.51 16.01
C ILE A 66 -15.26 1.34 16.92
N MET A 67 -16.55 1.43 16.60
CA MET A 67 -17.53 2.16 17.42
C MET A 67 -17.69 1.54 18.81
N LYS A 68 -17.80 0.21 18.91
CA LYS A 68 -17.82 -0.49 20.21
C LYS A 68 -16.57 -0.23 21.04
N MET A 69 -15.39 -0.19 20.42
CA MET A 69 -14.16 0.15 21.12
C MET A 69 -14.19 1.58 21.68
N GLN A 70 -14.75 2.53 20.94
CA GLN A 70 -14.92 3.91 21.41
C GLN A 70 -15.93 4.00 22.55
N GLU A 71 -17.06 3.29 22.46
CA GLU A 71 -18.07 3.22 23.53
C GLU A 71 -17.51 2.62 24.82
N SER A 72 -16.59 1.65 24.72
CA SER A 72 -15.85 1.12 25.87
C SER A 72 -14.79 2.08 26.46
N GLY A 73 -14.72 3.31 25.97
CA GLY A 73 -13.81 4.35 26.48
C GLY A 73 -12.39 4.30 25.92
N LYS A 74 -12.09 3.44 24.94
CA LYS A 74 -10.75 3.38 24.32
C LYS A 74 -10.47 4.66 23.54
N LYS A 75 -9.26 5.18 23.72
CA LYS A 75 -8.78 6.35 22.98
C LYS A 75 -8.45 5.97 21.54
N LEU A 76 -8.51 6.95 20.63
CA LEU A 76 -8.24 6.76 19.20
C LEU A 76 -6.85 6.14 18.93
N ASN A 77 -5.85 6.45 19.76
CA ASN A 77 -4.50 5.89 19.63
C ASN A 77 -4.48 4.38 19.90
N GLU A 78 -5.25 3.90 20.87
CA GLU A 78 -5.33 2.47 21.22
C GLU A 78 -6.04 1.68 20.11
N ILE A 79 -7.13 2.24 19.56
CA ILE A 79 -7.81 1.65 18.41
C ILE A 79 -6.89 1.61 17.19
N ALA A 80 -6.11 2.68 16.96
CA ALA A 80 -5.18 2.75 15.85
C ALA A 80 -4.06 1.69 15.94
N GLN A 81 -3.59 1.39 17.16
CA GLN A 81 -2.59 0.36 17.40
C GLN A 81 -3.09 -1.04 17.01
N VAL A 82 -4.36 -1.36 17.30
CA VAL A 82 -4.99 -2.65 16.91
C VAL A 82 -4.92 -2.86 15.39
N TYR A 83 -5.15 -1.80 14.62
CA TYR A 83 -5.16 -1.85 13.16
C TYR A 83 -3.80 -1.50 12.53
N GLN A 84 -2.77 -1.20 13.33
CA GLN A 84 -1.45 -0.75 12.88
C GLN A 84 -1.54 0.47 11.93
N VAL A 85 -2.46 1.39 12.24
CA VAL A 85 -2.68 2.65 11.50
C VAL A 85 -2.45 3.84 12.43
N THR A 86 -2.63 5.06 11.91
CA THR A 86 -2.59 6.29 12.71
C THR A 86 -3.96 6.61 13.30
N SER A 87 -3.99 7.32 14.42
CA SER A 87 -5.23 7.80 15.05
C SER A 87 -6.04 8.75 14.14
N VAL A 88 -5.36 9.48 13.25
CA VAL A 88 -5.99 10.31 12.21
C VAL A 88 -6.85 9.46 11.26
N THR A 89 -6.37 8.28 10.86
CA THR A 89 -7.14 7.36 10.00
C THR A 89 -8.41 6.91 10.71
N ILE A 90 -8.31 6.51 11.98
CA ILE A 90 -9.47 6.09 12.77
C ILE A 90 -10.47 7.26 12.93
N SER A 91 -9.99 8.47 13.22
CA SER A 91 -10.85 9.66 13.31
C SER A 91 -11.61 9.94 12.02
N ARG A 92 -10.96 9.84 10.84
CA ARG A 92 -11.62 10.01 9.54
C ARG A 92 -12.70 8.96 9.32
N VAL A 93 -12.42 7.71 9.67
CA VAL A 93 -13.36 6.59 9.52
C VAL A 93 -14.62 6.81 10.37
N ILE A 94 -14.44 7.22 11.63
CA ILE A 94 -15.55 7.53 12.56
C ILE A 94 -16.37 8.73 12.06
N LYS A 95 -15.72 9.84 11.70
CA LYS A 95 -16.40 11.03 11.17
C LYS A 95 -17.22 10.73 9.91
N LYS A 96 -16.65 9.94 9.00
CA LYS A 96 -17.35 9.50 7.77
C LYS A 96 -18.60 8.68 8.09
N GLN A 97 -18.56 7.85 9.12
CA GLN A 97 -19.72 7.07 9.56
C GLN A 97 -20.80 7.94 10.23
N GLN A 98 -20.40 8.89 11.09
CA GLN A 98 -21.33 9.81 11.74
C GLN A 98 -22.07 10.70 10.73
N SER A 99 -21.38 11.18 9.69
CA SER A 99 -21.99 11.97 8.61
C SER A 99 -23.05 11.17 7.83
N LYS A 100 -22.85 9.88 7.60
CA LYS A 100 -23.85 9.01 6.93
C LYS A 100 -25.10 8.80 7.78
N ARG A 101 -24.94 8.59 9.09
CA ARG A 101 -26.06 8.44 10.02
C ARG A 101 -26.86 9.73 10.20
N GLY A 102 -26.19 10.89 10.15
CA GLY A 102 -26.85 12.20 10.25
C GLY A 102 -27.70 12.55 9.03
N SER A 103 -27.33 12.09 7.82
CA SER A 103 -28.12 12.32 6.60
C SER A 103 -29.39 11.46 6.48
N GLU A 104 -29.46 10.32 7.19
CA GLU A 104 -30.65 9.45 7.20
C GLU A 104 -31.73 9.93 8.19
N GLY A 105 -31.42 10.93 9.03
CA GLY A 105 -32.33 11.46 10.06
C GLY A 105 -33.25 12.61 9.62
N TYR A 106 -33.20 13.05 8.36
CA TYR A 106 -33.96 14.21 7.85
C TYR A 106 -34.96 13.87 6.73
N CYS A 107 -35.58 12.69 6.75
CA CYS A 107 -36.70 12.33 5.84
C CYS A 107 -37.89 11.72 6.59
N LEU A 108 -38.34 12.35 7.67
CA LEU A 108 -39.66 12.10 8.27
C LEU A 108 -40.29 13.42 8.73
N LEU A 109 -40.73 14.23 7.76
CA LEU A 109 -41.83 15.20 7.92
C LEU A 109 -42.64 15.20 6.62
#